data_AF-A0A412D6Q5-F1
#
_entry.id   AF-A0A412D6Q5-F1
#
_cell.length_a   1.000
_cell.length_b   1.000
_cell.length_c   1.000
_cell.angle_alpha   90.00
_cell.angle_beta   90.00
_cell.angle_gamma   90.00
#
_symmetry.space_group_name_H-M   'P 1'
#
loop_
_entity.id
_entity.type
_entity.pdbx_description
1 polymer ?
#
loop_
_entity_poly.entity_id
_entity_poly.type
_entity_poly.pdbx_seq_one_letter_code
_entity_poly.pdbx_strand_id
1 'polypeptide(L)'
;MLIDSLINPTPKTNGYETYCLWRKIALNECLEYLLHNIETMFNITYKVGDKTNGVLNDLLNEFSVGQIYHLIYTATNKALRFKEEHCVANNHAANSIIGYMQSLGERAQNDHWNLNNYNRVKECPQSLISKFFFERILRINEMGFTQKPQLIGIE
;
A
#
# COMPACT_ATOMS: atom_id res chain seq x y z
N MET A 1 30.64 -21.03 -5.57
CA MET A 1 31.49 -19.95 -5.00
C MET A 1 31.82 -18.85 -5.99
N LEU A 2 32.62 -19.07 -7.06
CA LEU A 2 32.97 -18.01 -8.04
C LEU A 2 31.83 -17.69 -9.02
N ILE A 3 31.07 -18.71 -9.43
CA ILE A 3 29.87 -18.53 -10.27
C ILE A 3 28.76 -17.82 -9.50
N ASP A 4 28.54 -18.16 -8.22
CA ASP A 4 27.54 -17.47 -7.37
C ASP A 4 27.86 -15.99 -7.17
N SER A 5 29.13 -15.61 -7.05
CA SER A 5 29.56 -14.22 -6.91
C SER A 5 29.50 -13.43 -8.23
N LEU A 6 29.59 -14.11 -9.38
CA LEU A 6 29.42 -13.51 -10.71
C LEU A 6 27.93 -13.35 -11.08
N ILE A 7 27.09 -14.32 -10.70
CA ILE A 7 25.64 -14.28 -10.94
C ILE A 7 24.96 -13.29 -9.98
N ASN A 8 25.48 -13.12 -8.76
CA ASN A 8 24.96 -12.19 -7.77
C ASN A 8 26.09 -11.41 -7.10
N PRO A 9 26.63 -10.37 -7.76
CA PRO A 9 27.59 -9.48 -7.11
C PRO A 9 26.96 -8.89 -5.86
N THR A 10 27.73 -8.74 -4.78
CA THR A 10 27.27 -8.03 -3.57
C THR A 10 26.90 -6.60 -3.98
N PRO A 11 25.61 -6.26 -4.04
CA PRO A 11 25.21 -5.01 -4.62
C PRO A 11 25.61 -3.90 -3.65
N LYS A 12 26.41 -2.95 -4.13
CA LYS A 12 26.54 -1.64 -3.46
C LYS A 12 25.20 -0.93 -3.64
N THR A 13 24.26 -1.18 -2.74
CA THR A 13 22.94 -0.53 -2.76
C THR A 13 23.04 0.85 -2.16
N ASN A 14 22.68 1.87 -2.95
CA ASN A 14 22.43 3.21 -2.45
C ASN A 14 21.14 3.16 -1.60
N GLY A 15 21.23 3.55 -0.32
CA GLY A 15 20.09 3.53 0.59
C GLY A 15 18.92 4.38 0.10
N TYR A 16 19.20 5.51 -0.56
CA TYR A 16 18.17 6.39 -1.11
C TYR A 16 17.42 5.77 -2.29
N GLU A 17 18.14 5.19 -3.25
CA GLU A 17 17.52 4.51 -4.40
C GLU A 17 16.66 3.33 -3.97
N THR A 18 17.15 2.59 -2.99
CA THR A 18 16.47 1.44 -2.39
C THR A 18 15.17 1.88 -1.70
N TYR A 19 15.22 2.98 -0.94
CA TYR A 19 14.04 3.59 -0.33
C TYR A 19 13.02 4.07 -1.38
N CYS A 20 13.47 4.76 -2.44
CA CYS A 20 12.61 5.20 -3.53
C CYS A 20 11.92 4.01 -4.23
N LEU A 21 12.65 2.92 -4.46
CA LEU A 21 12.10 1.72 -5.08
C LEU A 21 11.11 1.01 -4.16
N TRP A 22 11.41 0.88 -2.86
CA TRP A 22 10.47 0.36 -1.87
C TRP A 22 9.18 1.16 -1.88
N ARG A 23 9.26 2.50 -1.78
CA ARG A 23 8.07 3.35 -1.83
C ARG A 23 7.25 3.17 -3.09
N LYS A 24 7.89 3.02 -4.26
CA LYS A 24 7.18 2.78 -5.51
C LYS A 24 6.46 1.44 -5.53
N ILE A 25 7.09 0.39 -5.01
CA ILE A 25 6.48 -0.94 -4.88
C ILE A 25 5.28 -0.86 -3.92
N ALA A 26 5.47 -0.26 -2.75
CA ALA A 26 4.44 -0.12 -1.73
C ALA A 26 3.21 0.67 -2.24
N LEU A 27 3.43 1.76 -2.97
CA LEU A 27 2.36 2.54 -3.59
C LEU A 27 1.56 1.71 -4.60
N ASN A 28 2.25 0.94 -5.45
CA ASN A 28 1.58 0.09 -6.44
C ASN A 28 0.78 -1.04 -5.76
N GLU A 29 1.31 -1.67 -4.70
CA GLU A 29 0.58 -2.69 -3.95
C GLU A 29 -0.67 -2.10 -3.26
N CYS A 30 -0.61 -0.86 -2.76
CA CYS A 30 -1.77 -0.17 -2.21
C CYS A 30 -2.82 0.17 -3.29
N LEU A 31 -2.37 0.63 -4.46
CA LEU A 31 -3.25 0.95 -5.60
C LEU A 31 -3.96 -0.30 -6.13
N GLU A 32 -3.24 -1.40 -6.30
CA GLU A 32 -3.79 -2.67 -6.75
C GLU A 32 -4.93 -3.13 -5.81
N TYR A 33 -4.67 -3.12 -4.50
CA TYR A 33 -5.68 -3.51 -3.52
C TYR A 33 -6.87 -2.55 -3.44
N LEU A 34 -6.64 -1.24 -3.58
CA LEU A 34 -7.71 -0.24 -3.66
C LEU A 34 -8.61 -0.49 -4.86
N LEU A 35 -8.02 -0.67 -6.04
CA LEU A 35 -8.76 -0.93 -7.28
C LEU A 35 -9.56 -2.23 -7.18
N HIS A 36 -8.94 -3.28 -6.65
CA HIS A 36 -9.60 -4.56 -6.41
C HIS A 36 -10.82 -4.42 -5.47
N ASN A 37 -10.68 -3.67 -4.36
CA ASN A 37 -11.80 -3.42 -3.45
C ASN A 37 -12.93 -2.64 -4.13
N ILE A 38 -12.61 -1.59 -4.91
CA ILE A 38 -13.61 -0.78 -5.59
C ILE A 38 -14.35 -1.60 -6.65
N GLU A 39 -13.62 -2.36 -7.45
CA GLU A 39 -14.20 -3.22 -8.48
C GLU A 39 -15.11 -4.27 -7.84
N THR A 40 -14.65 -4.94 -6.77
CA THR A 40 -15.43 -5.98 -6.09
C THR A 40 -16.69 -5.45 -5.42
N MET A 41 -16.62 -4.27 -4.78
CA MET A 41 -17.73 -3.74 -3.98
C MET A 41 -18.72 -2.88 -4.77
N PHE A 42 -18.25 -2.19 -5.80
CA PHE A 42 -19.07 -1.23 -6.57
C PHE A 42 -19.26 -1.65 -8.03
N ASN A 43 -18.57 -2.69 -8.52
CA ASN A 43 -18.64 -3.16 -9.91
C ASN A 43 -18.42 -2.04 -10.93
N ILE A 44 -17.41 -1.20 -10.68
CA ILE A 44 -17.02 -0.09 -11.56
C ILE A 44 -15.53 -0.13 -11.83
N THR A 45 -15.13 0.41 -12.98
CA THR A 45 -13.73 0.72 -13.25
C THR A 45 -13.38 2.08 -12.63
N TYR A 46 -12.50 2.07 -11.65
CA TYR A 46 -12.03 3.30 -11.00
C TYR A 46 -10.81 3.88 -11.72
N LYS A 47 -10.88 5.16 -12.08
CA LYS A 47 -9.73 5.88 -12.64
C LYS A 47 -8.96 6.56 -11.51
N VAL A 48 -7.76 6.07 -11.25
CA VAL A 48 -6.83 6.68 -10.29
C VAL A 48 -6.50 8.11 -10.75
N GLY A 49 -6.76 9.09 -9.88
CA GLY A 49 -6.38 10.49 -10.09
C GLY A 49 -5.22 10.91 -9.19
N ASP A 50 -4.72 12.12 -9.40
CA ASP A 50 -3.58 12.67 -8.63
C ASP A 50 -3.85 12.71 -7.13
N LYS A 51 -5.10 12.97 -6.73
CA LYS A 51 -5.53 12.97 -5.34
C LYS A 51 -5.35 11.60 -4.68
N THR A 52 -5.68 10.51 -5.38
CA THR A 52 -5.54 9.14 -4.87
C THR A 52 -4.07 8.83 -4.61
N ASN A 53 -3.20 9.19 -5.57
CA ASN A 53 -1.75 9.02 -5.41
C ASN A 53 -1.19 9.87 -4.27
N GLY A 54 -1.65 11.12 -4.12
CA GLY A 54 -1.25 12.00 -3.03
C GLY A 54 -1.56 11.39 -1.67
N VAL A 55 -2.83 11.03 -1.42
CA VAL A 55 -3.27 10.46 -0.15
C VAL A 55 -2.54 9.15 0.18
N LEU A 56 -2.37 8.24 -0.79
CA LEU A 56 -1.63 7.00 -0.54
C LEU A 56 -0.15 7.25 -0.23
N ASN A 57 0.48 8.22 -0.89
CA ASN A 57 1.87 8.58 -0.58
C ASN A 57 1.98 9.18 0.82
N ASP A 58 1.04 10.04 1.22
CA ASP A 58 1.02 10.63 2.55
C ASP A 58 0.87 9.56 3.63
N LEU A 59 -0.04 8.59 3.42
CA LEU A 59 -0.21 7.45 4.32
C LEU A 59 1.05 6.57 4.40
N LEU A 60 1.75 6.35 3.29
CA LEU A 60 2.98 5.55 3.26
C LEU A 60 4.16 6.16 4.02
N ASN A 61 4.11 7.45 4.37
CA ASN A 61 5.12 8.05 5.24
C ASN A 61 5.04 7.51 6.69
N GLU A 62 3.87 7.02 7.07
CA GLU A 62 3.53 6.74 8.48
C GLU A 62 3.10 5.29 8.71
N PHE A 63 2.48 4.69 7.70
CA PHE A 63 1.89 3.36 7.79
C PHE A 63 2.56 2.36 6.85
N SER A 64 2.53 1.10 7.22
CA SER A 64 2.91 -0.02 6.34
C SER A 64 1.84 -0.27 5.27
N VAL A 65 2.18 -1.06 4.24
CA VAL A 65 1.19 -1.50 3.22
C VAL A 65 0.06 -2.29 3.88
N GLY A 66 0.38 -3.19 4.82
CA GLY A 66 -0.62 -3.96 5.56
C GLY A 66 -1.59 -3.10 6.38
N GLN A 67 -1.12 -2.00 6.98
CA GLN A 67 -1.98 -1.05 7.68
C GLN A 67 -2.83 -0.23 6.71
N ILE A 68 -2.26 0.16 5.56
CA ILE A 68 -3.02 0.85 4.51
C ILE A 68 -4.11 -0.06 3.94
N TYR A 69 -3.87 -1.38 3.84
CA TYR A 69 -4.91 -2.34 3.46
C TYR A 69 -6.08 -2.33 4.46
N HIS A 70 -5.79 -2.29 5.76
CA HIS A 70 -6.82 -2.12 6.78
C HIS A 70 -7.61 -0.81 6.60
N LEU A 71 -6.91 0.30 6.31
CA LEU A 71 -7.55 1.59 6.04
C LEU A 71 -8.43 1.56 4.78
N ILE A 72 -7.95 0.97 3.68
CA ILE A 72 -8.70 0.81 2.43
C ILE A 72 -9.99 0.02 2.68
N TYR A 73 -9.90 -1.12 3.37
CA TYR A 73 -11.06 -1.95 3.69
C TYR A 73 -12.09 -1.18 4.55
N THR A 74 -11.61 -0.50 5.59
CA THR A 74 -12.44 0.31 6.49
C THR A 74 -13.13 1.46 5.75
N ALA A 75 -12.39 2.18 4.89
CA ALA A 75 -12.90 3.29 4.11
C ALA A 75 -13.93 2.82 3.05
N THR A 76 -13.68 1.66 2.43
CA THR A 76 -14.60 1.03 1.47
C THR A 76 -15.92 0.67 2.12
N ASN A 77 -15.90 0.08 3.32
CA ASN A 77 -17.12 -0.23 4.07
C ASN A 77 -17.90 1.04 4.47
N LYS A 78 -17.21 2.12 4.85
CA LYS A 78 -17.85 3.42 5.09
C LYS A 78 -18.48 3.99 3.84
N ALA A 79 -17.81 3.90 2.69
CA ALA A 79 -18.35 4.35 1.42
C ALA A 79 -19.57 3.52 0.97
N LEU A 80 -19.56 2.21 1.20
CA LEU A 80 -20.70 1.35 0.93
C LEU A 80 -21.90 1.75 1.80
N ARG A 81 -21.69 1.98 3.10
CA ARG A 81 -22.73 2.47 3.99
C ARG A 81 -23.28 3.84 3.54
N PHE A 82 -22.40 4.78 3.17
CA PHE A 82 -22.78 6.08 2.64
C PHE A 82 -23.63 5.96 1.35
N LYS A 83 -23.29 5.01 0.49
CA LYS A 83 -24.06 4.69 -0.71
C LYS A 83 -25.48 4.28 -0.39
N GLU A 84 -25.65 3.35 0.54
CA GLU A 84 -26.97 2.82 0.91
C GLU A 84 -27.80 3.86 1.70
N GLU A 85 -27.17 4.65 2.59
CA GLU A 85 -27.88 5.67 3.39
C GLU A 85 -28.36 6.86 2.56
N HIS A 86 -27.59 7.27 1.53
CA HIS A 86 -27.88 8.46 0.74
C HIS A 86 -28.30 8.16 -0.70
N CYS A 87 -28.46 6.87 -1.06
CA CYS A 87 -28.80 6.41 -2.41
C CYS A 87 -27.90 7.00 -3.51
N VAL A 88 -26.60 7.18 -3.23
CA VAL A 88 -25.67 7.77 -4.20
C VAL A 88 -25.20 6.75 -5.24
N ALA A 89 -24.81 7.24 -6.42
CA ALA A 89 -24.24 6.37 -7.45
C ALA A 89 -22.90 5.76 -7.01
N ASN A 90 -22.59 4.57 -7.52
CA ASN A 90 -21.34 3.84 -7.23
C ASN A 90 -20.08 4.68 -7.44
N ASN A 91 -20.03 5.50 -8.49
CA ASN A 91 -18.90 6.40 -8.76
C ASN A 91 -18.71 7.45 -7.65
N HIS A 92 -19.80 8.00 -7.11
CA HIS A 92 -19.74 8.98 -6.03
C HIS A 92 -19.30 8.34 -4.71
N ALA A 93 -19.79 7.13 -4.41
CA ALA A 93 -19.35 6.36 -3.26
C ALA A 93 -17.86 5.98 -3.36
N ALA A 94 -17.40 5.49 -4.52
CA ALA A 94 -15.98 5.15 -4.69
C ALA A 94 -15.06 6.37 -4.50
N ASN A 95 -15.48 7.55 -4.96
CA ASN A 95 -14.71 8.79 -4.75
C ASN A 95 -14.64 9.22 -3.27
N SER A 96 -15.62 8.86 -2.44
CA SER A 96 -15.60 9.20 -1.01
C SER A 96 -14.61 8.35 -0.21
N ILE A 97 -14.20 7.18 -0.72
CA ILE A 97 -13.20 6.29 -0.11
C ILE A 97 -11.92 7.07 0.19
N ILE A 98 -11.41 7.84 -0.76
CA ILE A 98 -10.15 8.60 -0.60
C ILE A 98 -10.26 9.64 0.53
N GLY A 99 -11.41 10.29 0.65
CA GLY A 99 -11.67 11.23 1.74
C GLY A 99 -11.73 10.54 3.11
N TYR A 100 -12.37 9.36 3.17
CA TYR A 100 -12.40 8.56 4.39
C TYR A 100 -11.02 8.01 4.76
N MET A 101 -10.21 7.59 3.80
CA MET A 101 -8.84 7.13 4.04
C MET A 101 -7.99 8.23 4.65
N GLN A 102 -8.04 9.45 4.10
CA GLN A 102 -7.34 10.60 4.64
C GLN A 102 -7.76 10.88 6.08
N SER A 103 -9.08 10.99 6.34
CA SER A 103 -9.59 11.26 7.69
C SER A 103 -9.26 10.13 8.69
N LEU A 104 -9.28 8.88 8.25
CA LEU A 104 -8.89 7.74 9.09
C LEU A 104 -7.39 7.75 9.41
N GLY A 105 -6.54 8.10 8.43
CA GLY A 105 -5.11 8.25 8.63
C GLY A 105 -4.77 9.35 9.63
N GLU A 106 -5.36 10.55 9.45
CA GLU A 106 -5.19 11.68 10.36
C GLU A 106 -5.62 11.33 11.80
N ARG A 107 -6.76 10.64 11.95
CA ARG A 107 -7.21 10.15 13.27
C ARG A 107 -6.24 9.13 13.86
N ALA A 108 -5.77 8.18 13.06
CA ALA A 108 -4.84 7.17 13.55
C ALA A 108 -3.53 7.79 14.04
N GLN A 109 -3.06 8.87 13.40
CA GLN A 109 -1.90 9.63 13.87
C GLN A 109 -2.18 10.40 15.16
N ASN A 110 -3.28 11.14 15.21
CA ASN A 110 -3.62 12.01 16.35
C ASN A 110 -3.98 11.22 17.62
N ASP A 111 -4.73 10.12 17.45
CA ASP A 111 -5.24 9.30 18.55
C ASP A 111 -4.30 8.12 18.88
N HIS A 112 -3.13 8.05 18.24
CA HIS A 112 -2.15 6.96 18.36
C HIS A 112 -2.77 5.57 18.21
N TRP A 113 -3.68 5.40 17.25
CA TRP A 113 -4.30 4.10 17.01
C TRP A 113 -3.28 3.10 16.50
N ASN A 114 -3.15 1.97 17.21
CA ASN A 114 -2.37 0.86 16.72
C ASN A 114 -3.15 0.11 15.64
N LEU A 115 -2.93 0.49 14.38
CA LEU A 115 -3.55 -0.18 13.23
C LEU A 115 -2.94 -1.56 13.03
N ASN A 116 -3.80 -2.57 12.96
CA ASN A 116 -3.40 -3.94 12.66
C ASN A 116 -2.96 -4.05 11.19
N ASN A 117 -1.89 -4.81 10.96
CA ASN A 117 -1.48 -5.20 9.61
C ASN A 117 -2.46 -6.22 9.04
N TYR A 118 -3.08 -5.91 7.91
CA TYR A 118 -3.81 -6.90 7.11
C TYR A 118 -2.85 -7.68 6.24
N ASN A 119 -3.19 -8.94 5.98
CA ASN A 119 -2.43 -9.80 5.07
C ASN A 119 -2.83 -9.51 3.62
N ARG A 120 -1.93 -9.87 2.68
CA ARG A 120 -2.27 -9.86 1.25
C ARG A 120 -3.43 -10.82 0.98
N VAL A 121 -4.38 -10.38 0.17
CA VAL A 121 -5.48 -11.21 -0.30
C VAL A 121 -5.02 -12.08 -1.48
N LYS A 122 -5.73 -13.18 -1.77
CA LYS A 122 -5.31 -14.13 -2.81
C LYS A 122 -5.34 -13.51 -4.20
N GLU A 123 -6.23 -12.55 -4.37
CA GLU A 123 -6.52 -11.79 -5.59
C GLU A 123 -5.44 -10.73 -5.85
N CYS A 124 -4.74 -10.28 -4.82
CA CYS A 124 -3.63 -9.32 -4.88
C CYS A 124 -2.36 -9.95 -4.27
N PRO A 125 -1.80 -10.99 -4.91
CA PRO A 125 -0.60 -11.66 -4.40
C PRO A 125 0.63 -10.75 -4.51
N GLN A 126 1.68 -11.08 -3.76
CA GLN A 126 2.95 -10.37 -3.87
C GLN A 126 3.48 -10.44 -5.31
N SER A 127 3.76 -9.28 -5.90
CA SER A 127 4.33 -9.22 -7.26
C SER A 127 5.73 -9.84 -7.31
N LEU A 128 6.13 -10.37 -8.47
CA LEU A 128 7.46 -10.93 -8.67
C LEU A 128 8.57 -9.89 -8.41
N ILE A 129 8.31 -8.63 -8.78
CA ILE A 129 9.24 -7.51 -8.55
C ILE A 129 9.38 -7.25 -7.04
N SER A 130 8.27 -7.18 -6.31
CA SER A 130 8.25 -7.05 -4.85
C SER A 130 9.02 -8.19 -4.18
N LYS A 131 8.73 -9.43 -4.59
CA LYS A 131 9.40 -10.63 -4.08
C LYS A 131 10.91 -10.59 -4.33
N PHE A 132 11.33 -10.35 -5.57
CA PHE A 132 12.75 -10.27 -5.92
C PHE A 132 13.45 -9.14 -5.15
N PHE A 133 12.84 -7.97 -5.05
CA PHE A 133 13.43 -6.83 -4.35
C PHE A 133 13.58 -7.09 -2.85
N PHE A 134 12.52 -7.55 -2.18
CA PHE A 134 12.55 -7.73 -0.73
C PHE A 134 13.31 -8.99 -0.27
N GLU A 135 13.26 -10.08 -1.03
CA GLU A 135 13.96 -11.33 -0.67
C GLU A 135 15.42 -11.31 -1.13
N ARG A 136 15.70 -10.86 -2.36
CA ARG A 136 17.04 -10.97 -2.96
C ARG A 136 17.93 -9.77 -2.67
N ILE A 137 17.40 -8.57 -2.83
CA ILE A 137 18.17 -7.32 -2.73
C ILE A 137 18.24 -6.89 -1.25
N LEU A 138 17.09 -6.68 -0.62
CA LEU A 138 17.02 -6.18 0.75
C LEU A 138 17.13 -7.26 1.83
N ARG A 139 16.77 -8.51 1.52
CA ARG A 139 16.74 -9.65 2.46
C ARG A 139 15.85 -9.40 3.69
N ILE A 140 14.80 -8.59 3.53
CA ILE A 140 13.83 -8.26 4.57
C ILE A 140 12.53 -9.08 4.45
N ASN A 141 12.35 -9.82 3.33
CA ASN A 141 11.18 -10.66 3.07
C ASN A 141 9.85 -9.88 3.29
N GLU A 142 8.92 -10.43 4.07
CA GLU A 142 7.61 -9.83 4.38
C GLU A 142 7.67 -8.51 5.16
N MET A 143 8.82 -8.14 5.72
CA MET A 143 8.98 -6.81 6.34
C MET A 143 8.81 -5.68 5.33
N GLY A 144 9.05 -5.94 4.03
CA GLY A 144 8.76 -4.98 2.96
C GLY A 144 7.28 -4.56 2.88
N PHE A 145 6.38 -5.34 3.46
CA PHE A 145 4.93 -5.11 3.45
C PHE A 145 4.36 -4.78 4.85
N THR A 146 4.91 -5.40 5.89
CA THR A 146 4.45 -5.20 7.27
C THR A 146 5.08 -3.99 7.97
N GLN A 147 6.18 -3.46 7.43
CA GLN A 147 6.79 -2.21 7.89
C GLN A 147 6.61 -1.10 6.87
N LYS A 148 6.67 0.14 7.36
CA LYS A 148 6.68 1.31 6.49
C LYS A 148 8.00 1.44 5.74
N PRO A 149 7.99 1.96 4.50
CA PRO A 149 9.22 2.26 3.78
C PRO A 149 10.07 3.23 4.62
N GLN A 150 11.31 2.82 4.91
CA GLN A 150 12.24 3.62 5.69
C GLN A 150 13.64 3.54 5.08
N LEU A 151 14.43 4.59 5.28
CA LEU A 151 15.86 4.55 5.01
C LEU A 151 16.45 3.57 6.02
N ILE A 152 16.72 2.35 5.58
CA ILE A 152 17.50 1.40 6.36
C ILE A 152 18.88 2.04 6.46
N GLY A 153 19.25 2.49 7.67
CA GLY A 153 20.62 2.88 7.97
C GLY A 153 21.49 1.66 7.69
N ILE A 154 22.16 1.66 6.55
CA ILE A 154 23.33 0.81 6.35
C ILE A 154 24.42 1.53 7.14
N GLU A 155 24.58 1.18 8.41
CA GLU A 155 25.87 1.36 9.08
C GLU A 155 26.94 0.55 8.35
#